data_AF-A0A960CG27-F1
#
_entry.id   AF-A0A960CG27-F1
#
_cell.length_a   1.000
_cell.length_b   1.000
_cell.length_c   1.000
_cell.angle_alpha   90.00
_cell.angle_beta   90.00
_cell.angle_gamma   90.00
#
_symmetry.space_group_name_H-M   'P 1'
#
loop_
_entity.id
_entity.type
_entity.pdbx_description
1 polymer ?
#
loop_
_entity_poly.entity_id
_entity_poly.type
_entity_poly.pdbx_seq_one_letter_code
_entity_poly.pdbx_strand_id
1 'polypeptide(L)'
;NRYVHSAYQVSDLDALAAGGEFLNDSGYSRSWGIGRHIQGSQLFDYWRDPEGFLMEHYADGDMFDNTLEPGWAPFTASGLAQWGPRATKDFLGTDPKSARHEAVSMISALREKNEFDLNRLIGLLKVATS
;
A
#
# COMPACT_ATOMS: atom_id res chain seq x y z
N ASN A 1 -1.95 -10.36 12.41
CA ASN A 1 -1.04 -10.13 11.27
C ASN A 1 -1.85 -9.91 10.00
N ARG A 2 -1.81 -8.70 9.44
CA ARG A 2 -2.48 -8.34 8.17
C ARG A 2 -1.42 -8.32 7.07
N TYR A 3 -1.64 -9.06 5.99
CA TYR A 3 -0.85 -8.93 4.78
C TYR A 3 -1.21 -7.60 4.09
N VAL A 4 -0.20 -6.79 3.74
CA VAL A 4 -0.40 -5.47 3.10
C VAL A 4 -0.11 -5.55 1.61
N HIS A 5 1.10 -5.92 1.22
CA HIS A 5 1.52 -6.16 -0.16
C HIS A 5 2.83 -6.94 -0.21
N SER A 6 3.20 -7.41 -1.40
CA SER A 6 4.56 -7.86 -1.74
C SER A 6 5.16 -6.94 -2.79
N ALA A 7 6.45 -6.67 -2.68
CA ALA A 7 7.18 -5.77 -3.58
C ALA A 7 8.30 -6.49 -4.31
N TYR A 8 8.45 -6.21 -5.60
CA TYR A 8 9.46 -6.80 -6.49
C TYR A 8 10.24 -5.70 -7.19
N GLN A 9 11.58 -5.78 -7.10
CA GLN A 9 12.45 -4.80 -7.72
C GLN A 9 12.56 -5.06 -9.23
N VAL A 10 12.45 -4.01 -10.03
CA VAL A 10 12.75 -4.02 -11.46
C VAL A 10 13.97 -3.15 -11.77
N SER A 11 14.44 -3.21 -13.01
CA SER A 11 15.70 -2.59 -13.41
C SER A 11 15.69 -1.06 -13.28
N ASP A 12 14.62 -0.40 -13.75
CA ASP A 12 14.54 1.06 -13.84
C ASP A 12 13.09 1.53 -14.07
N LEU A 13 12.93 2.83 -14.30
CA LEU A 13 11.64 3.48 -14.59
C LEU A 13 11.02 2.97 -15.91
N ASP A 14 11.82 2.66 -16.92
CA ASP A 14 11.33 2.17 -18.21
C ASP A 14 10.74 0.76 -18.05
N ALA A 15 11.40 -0.10 -17.27
CA ALA A 15 10.89 -1.43 -16.90
C ALA A 15 9.59 -1.34 -16.09
N LEU A 16 9.48 -0.36 -15.18
CA LEU A 16 8.27 -0.04 -14.44
C LEU A 16 7.11 0.33 -15.38
N ALA A 17 7.34 1.27 -16.31
CA ALA A 17 6.33 1.74 -17.25
C ALA A 17 5.90 0.63 -18.23
N ALA A 18 6.86 -0.08 -18.82
CA ALA A 18 6.59 -1.19 -19.73
C ALA A 18 5.86 -2.35 -19.03
N GLY A 19 6.26 -2.69 -17.79
CA GLY A 19 5.56 -3.66 -16.97
C GLY A 19 4.13 -3.23 -16.66
N GLY A 20 3.91 -1.94 -16.41
CA GLY A 20 2.58 -1.38 -16.20
C GLY A 20 1.65 -1.53 -17.41
N GLU A 21 2.14 -1.29 -18.63
CA GLU A 21 1.35 -1.52 -19.85
C GLU A 21 1.02 -3.01 -20.03
N PHE A 22 2.00 -3.89 -19.81
CA PHE A 22 1.77 -5.35 -19.87
C PHE A 22 0.71 -5.82 -18.87
N LEU A 23 0.75 -5.34 -17.63
CA LEU A 23 -0.23 -5.68 -16.60
C LEU A 23 -1.63 -5.18 -16.96
N ASN A 24 -1.73 -3.96 -17.49
CA ASN A 24 -2.99 -3.41 -17.96
C ASN A 24 -3.61 -4.29 -19.06
N ASP A 25 -2.83 -4.65 -20.08
CA ASP A 25 -3.26 -5.50 -21.19
C ASP A 25 -3.61 -6.92 -20.74
N SER A 26 -2.99 -7.39 -19.66
CA SER A 26 -3.25 -8.69 -19.04
C SER A 26 -4.45 -8.70 -18.08
N GLY A 27 -5.15 -7.57 -17.93
CA GLY A 27 -6.37 -7.46 -17.11
C GLY A 27 -6.13 -7.25 -15.61
N TYR A 28 -4.90 -6.92 -15.21
CA TYR A 28 -4.60 -6.51 -13.83
C TYR A 28 -5.13 -5.10 -13.58
N SER A 29 -5.41 -4.78 -12.31
CA SER A 29 -5.98 -3.49 -11.93
C SER A 29 -4.95 -2.61 -11.24
N ARG A 30 -4.65 -1.45 -11.82
CA ARG A 30 -3.73 -0.49 -11.20
C ARG A 30 -4.36 0.10 -9.94
N SER A 31 -3.68 -0.07 -8.80
CA SER A 31 -4.09 0.44 -7.50
C SER A 31 -3.54 1.84 -7.26
N TRP A 32 -2.28 2.10 -7.59
CA TRP A 32 -1.69 3.43 -7.51
C TRP A 32 -0.58 3.57 -8.56
N GLY A 33 -0.75 4.53 -9.47
CA GLY A 33 0.16 4.71 -10.60
C GLY A 33 1.53 5.25 -10.23
N ILE A 34 2.43 5.23 -11.22
CA ILE A 34 3.86 5.52 -11.06
C ILE A 34 4.13 6.81 -10.28
N GLY A 35 4.96 6.69 -9.24
CA GLY A 35 5.40 7.81 -8.42
C GLY A 35 6.73 7.52 -7.72
N ARG A 36 7.12 8.39 -6.80
CA ARG A 36 8.30 8.20 -5.94
C ARG A 36 7.96 8.38 -4.48
N HIS A 37 8.34 7.44 -3.62
CA HIS A 37 8.13 7.52 -2.19
C HIS A 37 9.00 8.58 -1.52
N ILE A 38 8.50 9.21 -0.46
CA ILE A 38 9.34 10.07 0.40
C ILE A 38 10.30 9.21 1.23
N GLN A 39 9.80 8.12 1.82
CA GLN A 39 10.60 7.19 2.61
C GLN A 39 11.27 6.17 1.70
N GLY A 40 12.59 6.01 1.82
CA GLY A 40 13.39 5.10 0.99
C GLY A 40 13.57 5.54 -0.47
N SER A 41 13.00 6.68 -0.87
CA SER A 41 13.15 7.31 -2.19
C SER A 41 12.81 6.46 -3.41
N GLN A 42 12.30 5.24 -3.25
CA GLN A 42 12.06 4.32 -4.37
C GLN A 42 10.93 4.80 -5.29
N LEU A 43 11.10 4.55 -6.59
CA LEU A 43 10.02 4.55 -7.57
C LEU A 43 9.06 3.40 -7.26
N PHE A 44 7.77 3.59 -7.50
CA PHE A 44 6.75 2.57 -7.28
C PHE A 44 5.72 2.54 -8.42
N ASP A 45 5.06 1.39 -8.62
CA ASP A 45 3.78 1.23 -9.32
C ASP A 45 3.01 0.08 -8.66
N TYR A 46 1.79 0.34 -8.18
CA TYR A 46 1.00 -0.62 -7.41
C TYR A 46 -0.15 -1.21 -8.23
N TRP A 47 -0.29 -2.52 -8.14
CA TRP A 47 -1.27 -3.31 -8.89
C TRP A 47 -1.98 -4.31 -7.99
N ARG A 48 -3.23 -4.64 -8.34
CA ARG A 48 -3.94 -5.78 -7.79
C ARG A 48 -3.98 -6.91 -8.81
N ASP A 49 -3.69 -8.12 -8.32
CA ASP A 49 -3.96 -9.35 -9.06
C ASP A 49 -5.46 -9.66 -9.12
N PRO A 50 -5.90 -10.67 -9.90
CA PRO A 50 -7.29 -11.06 -9.99
C PRO A 50 -7.92 -11.48 -8.65
N GLU A 51 -7.10 -11.98 -7.72
CA GLU A 51 -7.49 -12.35 -6.36
C GLU A 51 -7.56 -11.15 -5.40
N GLY A 52 -7.09 -9.97 -5.83
CA GLY A 52 -7.12 -8.72 -5.10
C GLY A 52 -5.89 -8.46 -4.23
N PHE A 53 -4.86 -9.30 -4.27
CA PHE A 53 -3.61 -9.05 -3.56
C PHE A 53 -2.88 -7.85 -4.16
N LEU A 54 -2.36 -6.99 -3.28
CA LEU A 54 -1.61 -5.80 -3.67
C LEU A 54 -0.16 -6.18 -3.93
N MET A 55 0.34 -5.80 -5.09
CA MET A 55 1.70 -6.03 -5.56
C MET A 55 2.34 -4.69 -5.94
N GLU A 56 3.61 -4.52 -5.61
CA GLU A 56 4.41 -3.36 -5.98
C GLU A 56 5.54 -3.77 -6.92
N HIS A 57 5.67 -3.07 -8.03
CA HIS A 57 6.95 -2.99 -8.74
C HIS A 57 7.67 -1.73 -8.27
N TYR A 58 8.95 -1.84 -7.95
CA TYR A 58 9.75 -0.71 -7.48
C TYR A 58 11.15 -0.68 -8.12
N ALA A 59 11.77 0.50 -8.13
CA ALA A 59 13.14 0.70 -8.59
C ALA A 59 13.77 1.92 -7.91
N ASP A 60 15.11 2.06 -8.02
CA ASP A 60 15.83 3.28 -7.63
C ASP A 60 15.56 3.77 -6.20
N GLY A 61 15.63 2.84 -5.23
CA GLY A 61 15.53 3.14 -3.80
C GLY A 61 16.89 3.43 -3.17
N ASP A 62 16.86 4.16 -2.06
CA ASP A 62 18.05 4.41 -1.24
C ASP A 62 18.56 3.08 -0.65
N MET A 63 19.88 2.92 -0.64
CA MET A 63 20.54 1.75 -0.08
C MET A 63 21.05 2.08 1.32
N PHE A 64 20.52 1.38 2.32
CA PHE A 64 20.95 1.51 3.71
C PHE A 64 21.74 0.27 4.12
N ASP A 65 22.73 0.47 4.97
CA ASP A 65 23.33 -0.59 5.77
C ASP A 65 22.77 -0.55 7.19
N ASN A 66 23.31 -1.37 8.08
CA ASN A 66 22.90 -1.42 9.48
C ASN A 66 23.58 -0.36 10.37
N THR A 67 24.25 0.63 9.80
CA THR A 67 24.94 1.69 10.56
C THR A 67 24.09 2.94 10.78
N LEU A 68 23.01 3.09 10.02
CA LEU A 68 22.09 4.21 10.14
C LEU A 68 20.93 3.88 11.10
N GLU A 69 20.68 4.77 12.06
CA GLU A 69 19.50 4.70 12.92
C GLU A 69 18.22 5.08 12.14
N PRO A 70 17.11 4.33 12.29
CA PRO A 70 15.86 4.66 11.60
C PRO A 70 15.26 5.99 12.03
N GLY A 71 14.78 6.77 11.05
CA GLY A 71 13.94 7.94 11.28
C GLY A 71 12.45 7.61 11.39
N TRP A 72 11.66 8.54 11.92
CA TRP A 72 10.21 8.40 12.07
C TRP A 72 9.48 9.61 11.49
N ALA A 73 8.40 9.36 10.76
CA ALA A 73 7.52 10.40 10.24
C ALA A 73 6.05 10.02 10.41
N PRO A 74 5.14 10.99 10.55
CA PRO A 74 3.71 10.71 10.59
C PRO A 74 3.21 10.03 9.32
N PHE A 75 2.41 8.98 9.48
CA PHE A 75 1.76 8.31 8.35
C PHE A 75 0.58 9.15 7.86
N THR A 76 0.81 9.93 6.79
CA THR A 76 -0.19 10.80 6.17
C THR A 76 -0.21 10.57 4.67
N ALA A 77 -1.37 10.75 4.01
CA ALA A 77 -1.48 10.55 2.57
C ALA A 77 -0.51 11.45 1.76
N SER A 78 -0.26 12.68 2.23
CA SER A 78 0.73 13.59 1.65
C SER A 78 2.18 13.19 1.93
N GLY A 79 2.42 12.39 2.97
CA GLY A 79 3.74 11.89 3.34
C GLY A 79 4.14 10.61 2.60
N LEU A 80 3.28 10.07 1.73
CA LEU A 80 3.57 8.82 1.03
C LEU A 80 4.46 9.02 -0.20
N ALA A 81 4.30 10.12 -0.95
CA ALA A 81 4.98 10.32 -2.23
C ALA A 81 5.51 11.74 -2.43
N GLN A 82 6.69 11.85 -3.05
CA GLN A 82 7.32 13.10 -3.47
C GLN A 82 6.61 13.67 -4.71
N TRP A 83 6.32 12.79 -5.67
CA TRP A 83 5.61 13.08 -6.90
C TRP A 83 4.88 11.83 -7.39
N GLY A 84 3.94 12.02 -8.31
CA GLY A 84 3.07 10.97 -8.84
C GLY A 84 1.59 11.33 -8.69
N PRO A 85 0.68 10.43 -9.11
CA PRO A 85 -0.74 10.62 -8.90
C PRO A 85 -1.08 10.57 -7.41
N ARG A 86 -2.23 11.13 -7.03
CA ARG A 86 -2.74 11.00 -5.65
C ARG A 86 -3.01 9.53 -5.34
N ALA A 87 -2.67 9.10 -4.12
CA ALA A 87 -3.01 7.77 -3.63
C ALA A 87 -4.51 7.51 -3.76
N THR A 88 -4.87 6.36 -4.32
CA THR A 88 -6.27 6.01 -4.58
C THR A 88 -6.93 5.47 -3.31
N LYS A 89 -8.27 5.45 -3.28
CA LYS A 89 -9.02 4.81 -2.20
C LYS A 89 -8.77 3.31 -2.12
N ASP A 90 -8.57 2.68 -3.28
CA ASP A 90 -8.24 1.26 -3.38
C ASP A 90 -6.90 0.97 -2.70
N PHE A 91 -5.86 1.76 -2.99
CA PHE A 91 -4.56 1.62 -2.34
C PHE A 91 -4.64 1.84 -0.82
N LEU A 92 -5.37 2.88 -0.39
CA LEU A 92 -5.58 3.18 1.03
C LEU A 92 -6.48 2.17 1.75
N GLY A 93 -7.09 1.22 1.04
CA GLY A 93 -8.02 0.24 1.60
C GLY A 93 -9.34 0.85 2.08
N THR A 94 -9.70 2.06 1.62
CA THR A 94 -10.91 2.78 2.03
C THR A 94 -12.08 2.60 1.06
N ASP A 95 -11.96 1.69 0.10
CA ASP A 95 -13.03 1.38 -0.84
C ASP A 95 -14.10 0.43 -0.23
N PRO A 96 -15.35 0.45 -0.73
CA PRO A 96 -16.44 -0.36 -0.19
C PRO A 96 -16.25 -1.89 -0.32
N LYS A 97 -15.45 -2.37 -1.28
CA LYS A 97 -15.18 -3.81 -1.45
C LYS A 97 -14.20 -4.29 -0.38
N SER A 98 -13.15 -3.51 -0.13
CA SER A 98 -12.18 -3.76 0.96
C SER A 98 -12.84 -3.68 2.34
N ALA A 99 -13.81 -2.78 2.53
CA ALA A 99 -14.54 -2.62 3.79
C ALA A 99 -15.29 -3.90 4.23
N ARG A 100 -15.79 -4.72 3.29
CA ARG A 100 -16.45 -5.99 3.63
C ARG A 100 -15.46 -7.03 4.16
N HIS A 101 -14.30 -7.16 3.51
CA HIS A 101 -13.24 -8.05 3.96
C HIS A 101 -12.66 -7.60 5.30
N GLU A 102 -12.47 -6.29 5.48
CA GLU A 102 -12.05 -5.73 6.76
C GLU A 102 -13.06 -6.02 7.87
N ALA A 103 -14.36 -5.76 7.64
CA ALA A 103 -15.40 -6.04 8.63
C ALA A 103 -15.43 -7.52 9.05
N VAL A 104 -15.31 -8.45 8.10
CA VAL A 104 -15.24 -9.89 8.40
C VAL A 104 -13.98 -10.21 9.20
N SER A 105 -12.82 -9.69 8.79
CA SER A 105 -11.55 -9.91 9.50
C SER A 105 -11.56 -9.35 10.93
N MET A 106 -12.24 -8.22 11.14
CA MET A 106 -12.37 -7.57 12.43
C MET A 106 -13.35 -8.33 13.33
N ILE A 107 -14.46 -8.84 12.78
CA ILE A 107 -15.39 -9.71 13.50
C ILE A 107 -14.72 -11.03 13.90
N SER A 108 -13.89 -11.62 13.03
CA SER A 108 -13.12 -12.83 13.37
C SER A 108 -12.02 -12.53 14.39
N ALA A 109 -11.34 -11.37 14.28
CA ALA A 109 -10.31 -10.96 15.23
C ALA A 109 -10.88 -10.67 16.63
N LEU A 110 -12.12 -10.19 16.74
CA LEU A 110 -12.83 -10.03 18.02
C LEU A 110 -13.17 -11.35 18.71
N ARG A 111 -13.13 -12.49 17.99
CA ARG A 111 -13.30 -13.84 18.57
C ARG A 111 -12.01 -14.44 19.10
N GLU A 112 -10.85 -13.86 18.76
CA GLU A 112 -9.55 -14.28 19.25
C GLU A 112 -9.04 -13.30 20.31
N LYS A 113 -8.35 -13.79 21.35
CA LYS A 113 -7.65 -12.91 22.31
C LYS A 113 -6.42 -12.30 21.63
N ASN A 114 -6.58 -11.17 20.94
CA ASN A 114 -5.52 -10.42 20.27
C ASN A 114 -5.52 -8.92 20.70
N GLU A 115 -4.51 -8.16 20.28
CA GLU A 115 -4.26 -6.73 20.63
C GLU A 115 -5.28 -5.70 20.10
N PHE A 116 -6.43 -6.16 19.59
CA PHE A 116 -7.49 -5.29 19.08
C PHE A 116 -8.55 -5.06 20.16
N ASP A 117 -8.38 -3.99 20.94
CA ASP A 117 -9.40 -3.49 21.85
C ASP A 117 -10.35 -2.49 21.16
N LEU A 118 -11.57 -2.37 21.67
CA LEU A 118 -12.67 -1.49 21.22
C LEU A 118 -12.23 -0.04 20.98
N ASN A 119 -11.23 0.43 21.72
CA ASN A 119 -10.69 1.78 21.58
C ASN A 119 -10.02 2.03 20.22
N ARG A 120 -9.33 1.03 19.65
CA ARG A 120 -8.74 1.13 18.30
C ARG A 120 -9.79 1.06 17.19
N LEU A 121 -10.86 0.29 17.41
CA LEU A 121 -12.00 0.19 16.48
C LEU A 121 -12.69 1.54 16.29
N ILE A 122 -12.92 2.25 17.40
CA ILE A 122 -13.49 3.61 17.39
C ILE A 122 -12.54 4.60 16.70
N GLY A 123 -11.23 4.44 16.89
CA GLY A 123 -10.21 5.26 16.20
C GLY A 123 -10.25 5.12 14.68
N LEU A 124 -10.33 3.89 14.16
CA LEU A 124 -10.38 3.62 12.71
C LEU A 124 -11.67 4.15 12.06
N LEU A 125 -12.82 4.01 12.73
CA LEU A 125 -14.11 4.55 12.24
C LEU A 125 -14.11 6.08 12.12
N LYS A 126 -13.38 6.77 13.01
CA LYS A 126 -13.27 8.23 13.01
C LYS A 126 -12.41 8.75 11.85
N VAL A 127 -11.41 7.98 11.43
CA VAL A 127 -10.53 8.30 10.29
C VAL A 127 -11.25 8.07 8.96
N ALA A 128 -12.09 7.03 8.85
CA ALA A 128 -12.85 6.74 7.63
C ALA A 128 -13.99 7.73 7.33
N THR A 129 -14.38 8.56 8.31
CA THR A 129 -15.48 9.53 8.21
C THR A 129 -15.02 11.00 8.11
N SER A 130 -13.70 11.25 8.06
CA SER A 130 -13.09 12.57 7.85
C SER A 130 -12.48 12.73 6.47
#